data_AF-A0A534M6J4-F1
#
_entry.id   AF-A0A534M6J4-F1
#
_cell.length_a   1.000
_cell.length_b   1.000
_cell.length_c   1.000
_cell.angle_alpha   90.00
_cell.angle_beta   90.00
_cell.angle_gamma   90.00
#
_symmetry.space_group_name_H-M   'P 1'
#
loop_
_entity.id
_entity.type
_entity.pdbx_description
1 polymer ?
#
loop_
_entity_poly.entity_id
_entity_poly.type
_entity_poly.pdbx_seq_one_letter_code
_entity_poly.pdbx_strand_id
1 'polypeptide(L)' 'HAGAGETSRILTANPDLVKGRSPAGRNEIPPYAVVADPRRYWSGVTGDPAKASKALGKKLDDLVIDGLTDLVEELRRRA' A
#
# COMPACT_ATOMS: atom_id res chain seq x y z
N HIS A 1 -1.67 1.55 5.03
CA HIS A 1 -2.98 1.41 4.39
C HIS A 1 -3.37 2.74 3.80
N ALA A 2 -3.74 2.76 2.52
CA ALA A 2 -3.96 3.96 1.72
C ALA A 2 -2.81 4.99 1.81
N GLY A 3 -1.59 4.55 2.10
CA GLY A 3 -0.42 5.42 2.26
C GLY A 3 0.28 5.69 0.92
N ALA A 4 1.51 6.24 0.99
CA ALA A 4 2.32 6.52 -0.19
C ALA A 4 2.51 5.29 -1.10
N GLY A 5 2.83 4.13 -0.52
CA GLY A 5 3.11 2.90 -1.28
C GLY A 5 1.90 2.40 -2.06
N GLU A 6 0.79 2.10 -1.39
CA GLU A 6 -0.45 1.60 -2.02
C GLU A 6 -0.99 2.59 -3.07
N THR A 7 -1.05 3.88 -2.72
CA THR A 7 -1.53 4.92 -3.65
C THR A 7 -0.63 5.01 -4.88
N SER A 8 0.70 4.90 -4.70
CA SER A 8 1.64 4.91 -5.81
C SER A 8 1.46 3.72 -6.75
N ARG A 9 1.24 2.53 -6.20
CA ARG A 9 1.01 1.31 -7.01
C ARG A 9 -0.28 1.40 -7.83
N ILE A 10 -1.37 1.94 -7.24
CA ILE A 10 -2.60 2.20 -8.01
C ILE A 10 -2.38 3.30 -9.06
N LEU A 11 -1.65 4.37 -8.74
CA LEU A 11 -1.29 5.41 -9.73
C LEU A 11 -0.53 4.84 -10.94
N THR A 12 0.29 3.82 -10.72
CA THR A 12 1.03 3.13 -11.79
C THR A 12 0.13 2.18 -12.58
N ALA A 13 -0.59 1.29 -11.91
CA ALA A 13 -1.37 0.24 -12.56
C ALA A 13 -2.68 0.74 -13.18
N ASN A 14 -3.38 1.65 -12.50
CA ASN A 14 -4.67 2.17 -12.96
C ASN A 14 -4.91 3.59 -12.39
N PRO A 15 -4.26 4.63 -12.97
CA PRO A 15 -4.28 5.98 -12.43
C PRO A 15 -5.68 6.57 -12.29
N ASP A 16 -6.62 6.16 -13.15
CA ASP A 16 -7.98 6.70 -13.15
C ASP A 16 -8.77 6.28 -11.91
N LEU A 17 -8.34 5.25 -11.18
CA LEU A 17 -8.96 4.86 -9.91
C LEU A 17 -8.56 5.77 -8.74
N VAL A 18 -7.52 6.62 -8.90
CA VAL A 18 -7.12 7.59 -7.88
C VAL A 18 -7.84 8.91 -8.11
N LYS A 19 -9.02 9.07 -7.49
CA LYS A 19 -9.88 10.26 -7.63
C LYS A 19 -9.50 11.44 -6.74
N GLY A 20 -8.52 11.27 -5.86
CA GLY A 20 -8.06 12.26 -4.89
C GLY A 20 -7.07 11.65 -3.91
N ARG A 21 -6.50 12.48 -3.03
CA ARG A 21 -5.58 12.03 -1.96
C ARG A 21 -6.13 12.50 -0.62
N SER A 22 -6.37 11.57 0.28
CA SER A 22 -6.75 11.89 1.66
C SER A 22 -5.61 12.60 2.40
N PRO A 23 -5.90 13.33 3.50
CA PRO A 23 -4.86 13.79 4.41
C PRO A 23 -4.02 12.63 4.97
N ALA A 24 -2.81 12.94 5.43
CA ALA A 24 -2.01 11.98 6.19
C ALA A 24 -2.79 11.50 7.42
N GLY A 25 -2.71 10.20 7.70
CA GLY A 25 -3.47 9.56 8.76
C GLY A 25 -2.64 8.56 9.56
N ARG A 26 -3.16 8.22 10.74
CA ARG A 26 -2.58 7.21 11.63
C ARG A 26 -3.70 6.29 12.10
N ASN A 27 -3.36 5.02 12.31
CA ASN A 27 -4.23 4.10 13.04
C ASN A 27 -4.01 4.32 14.54
N GLU A 28 -5.04 4.78 15.23
CA GLU A 28 -5.03 5.02 16.67
C GLU A 28 -5.92 4.02 17.44
N ILE A 29 -6.34 2.93 16.78
CA ILE A 29 -7.07 1.85 17.45
C ILE A 29 -6.17 1.26 18.53
N PRO A 30 -6.65 1.13 19.79
CA PRO A 30 -5.85 0.55 20.86
C PRO A 30 -5.43 -0.89 20.53
N PRO A 31 -4.15 -1.26 20.72
CA PRO A 31 -3.57 -2.51 20.19
C PRO A 31 -4.19 -3.80 20.74
N TYR A 32 -4.86 -3.73 21.89
CA TYR A 32 -5.43 -4.89 22.58
C TYR A 32 -6.93 -4.71 22.88
N ALA A 33 -7.60 -3.82 22.16
CA ALA A 33 -9.03 -3.58 22.34
C ALA A 33 -9.81 -3.89 21.07
N VAL A 34 -10.92 -4.62 21.21
CA VAL A 34 -11.99 -4.60 20.24
C VAL A 34 -12.83 -3.36 20.55
N VAL A 35 -12.83 -2.39 19.64
CA VAL A 35 -13.59 -1.14 19.79
C VAL A 35 -14.93 -1.26 19.08
N ALA A 36 -16.00 -0.79 19.73
CA ALA A 36 -17.35 -0.82 19.16
C ALA A 36 -17.49 0.09 17.91
N ASP A 37 -16.73 1.18 17.84
CA ASP A 37 -16.72 2.12 16.71
C ASP A 37 -15.27 2.47 16.29
N PRO A 38 -14.67 1.71 15.36
CA PRO A 38 -13.27 1.91 14.94
C PRO A 38 -13.04 3.22 14.19
N ARG A 39 -14.09 3.82 13.60
CA ARG A 39 -13.97 5.08 12.84
C ARG A 39 -13.59 6.27 13.73
N ARG A 40 -13.83 6.18 15.04
CA ARG A 40 -13.38 7.18 16.02
C ARG A 40 -11.87 7.22 16.19
N TYR A 41 -11.19 6.14 15.85
CA TYR A 41 -9.75 5.95 16.05
C TYR A 41 -8.97 5.87 14.74
N TRP A 42 -9.66 5.64 13.63
CA TRP A 42 -9.01 5.45 12.35
C TRP A 42 -9.91 5.90 11.20
N SER A 43 -9.43 6.90 10.46
CA SER A 43 -10.11 7.45 9.29
C SER A 43 -9.97 6.59 8.02
N GLY A 44 -9.32 5.43 8.12
CA GLY A 44 -9.03 4.54 6.99
C GLY A 44 -7.69 4.82 6.30
N VAL A 45 -6.91 5.81 6.76
CA VAL A 45 -5.56 6.08 6.25
C VAL A 45 -4.52 5.84 7.35
N THR A 46 -3.47 5.09 7.01
CA THR A 46 -2.27 4.93 7.84
C THR A 46 -1.06 5.20 6.96
N GLY A 47 -0.47 6.38 7.14
CA GLY A 47 0.59 6.93 6.30
C GLY A 47 0.15 8.21 5.58
N ASP A 48 0.93 8.62 4.58
CA ASP A 48 0.72 9.88 3.85
C ASP A 48 0.65 9.62 2.33
N PRO A 49 -0.56 9.65 1.72
CA PRO A 49 -0.71 9.49 0.27
C PRO A 49 -0.28 10.72 -0.53
N ALA A 50 -0.06 11.89 0.10
CA ALA A 50 0.45 13.07 -0.61
C ALA A 50 1.86 12.83 -1.19
N LYS A 51 2.62 11.92 -0.57
CA LYS A 51 3.95 11.47 -1.03
C LYS A 51 3.91 10.45 -2.17
N ALA A 52 2.72 10.06 -2.65
CA ALA A 52 2.58 9.08 -3.72
C ALA A 52 2.98 9.63 -5.09
N SER A 53 3.61 8.79 -5.91
CA SER A 53 3.95 9.10 -7.31
C SER A 53 3.97 7.84 -8.18
N LYS A 54 3.75 8.01 -9.49
CA LYS A 54 3.92 6.90 -10.46
C LYS A 54 5.33 6.31 -10.44
N ALA A 55 6.36 7.16 -10.27
CA ALA A 55 7.74 6.72 -10.20
C ALA A 55 8.00 5.80 -9.00
N LEU A 56 7.47 6.16 -7.82
CA LEU A 56 7.54 5.31 -6.64
C LEU A 56 6.78 4.00 -6.85
N GLY A 57 5.59 4.06 -7.46
CA GLY A 57 4.77 2.89 -7.73
C GLY A 57 5.48 1.92 -8.65
N LYS A 58 6.04 2.42 -9.76
CA LYS A 58 6.83 1.61 -10.69
C LYS A 58 8.01 0.95 -9.99
N LYS A 59 8.78 1.71 -9.19
CA LYS A 59 9.93 1.16 -8.44
C LYS A 59 9.51 0.03 -7.49
N LEU A 60 8.36 0.17 -6.83
CA LEU A 60 7.82 -0.85 -5.93
C LEU A 60 7.35 -2.09 -6.70
N ASP A 61 6.64 -1.88 -7.81
CA ASP A 61 6.14 -2.97 -8.65
C ASP A 61 7.29 -3.76 -9.27
N ASP A 62 8.31 -3.08 -9.83
CA ASP A 62 9.53 -3.72 -10.37
C ASP A 62 10.19 -4.61 -9.28
N LEU A 63 10.45 -4.05 -8.09
CA LEU A 63 11.07 -4.79 -6.98
C LEU A 63 10.29 -6.06 -6.58
N VAL A 64 8.95 -5.95 -6.51
CA VAL A 64 8.09 -7.07 -6.13
C VAL A 64 8.03 -8.12 -7.23
N ILE A 65 7.90 -7.70 -8.49
CA ILE A 65 7.83 -8.60 -9.65
C ILE A 65 9.14 -9.37 -9.80
N ASP A 66 10.28 -8.67 -9.73
CA ASP A 66 11.60 -9.28 -9.86
C ASP A 66 11.81 -10.33 -8.76
N GLY A 67 11.61 -9.94 -7.49
CA GLY A 67 11.81 -10.84 -6.35
C GLY A 67 10.87 -12.05 -6.35
N LEU A 68 9.61 -11.88 -6.76
CA LEU A 68 8.67 -13.00 -6.87
C LEU A 68 9.02 -13.94 -8.02
N THR A 69 9.45 -13.40 -9.16
CA THR A 69 9.83 -14.20 -10.33
C THR A 69 11.07 -15.03 -10.03
N ASP A 70 12.08 -14.41 -9.41
CA ASP A 70 13.30 -15.10 -8.98
C ASP A 70 13.01 -16.25 -8.02
N LEU A 71 12.14 -16.02 -7.02
CA LEU A 71 11.72 -17.04 -6.07
C LEU A 71 10.97 -18.19 -6.75
N VAL A 72 10.07 -17.91 -7.69
CA VAL A 72 9.35 -18.94 -8.45
C VAL A 72 10.32 -19.80 -9.24
N GLU A 73 11.30 -19.19 -9.90
CA GLU A 73 12.32 -19.91 -10.67
C GLU A 73 13.25 -20.75 -9.77
N GLU A 74 13.59 -20.26 -8.59
CA GLU A 74 14.33 -21.03 -7.58
C GLU A 74 13.55 -22.27 -7.14
N LEU A 75 12.26 -22.12 -6.82
CA LEU A 75 11.41 -23.22 -6.38
C LEU A 75 11.21 -24.26 -7.49
N ARG A 76 11.06 -23.82 -8.75
CA ARG A 76 10.95 -24.71 -9.91
C ARG A 76 12.18 -25.60 -10.11
N ARG A 77 13.39 -25.07 -9.85
CA ARG A 77 14.64 -25.85 -9.96
C ARG A 77 14.83 -26.89 -8.85
N ARG A 78 14.09 -26.77 -7.74
CA ARG A 78 14.17 -27.68 -6.58
C ARG A 78 13.16 -28.82 -6.61
N ALA A 79 12.12 -28.70 -7.42
CA ALA A 79 11.09 -29.71 -7.65
C ALA A 79 11.57 -30.75 -8.66
#